data_AF-A0A2M7UWR0-F1
#
_entry.id   AF-A0A2M7UWR0-F1
#
_cell.length_a   1.000
_cell.length_b   1.000
_cell.length_c   1.000
_cell.angle_alpha   90.00
_cell.angle_beta   90.00
_cell.angle_gamma   90.00
#
_symmetry.space_group_name_H-M   'P 1'
#
loop_
_entity.id
_entity.type
_entity.pdbx_description
1 polymer ?
#
loop_
_entity_poly.entity_id
_entity_poly.type
_entity_poly.pdbx_seq_one_letter_code
_entity_poly.pdbx_strand_id
1 'polypeptide(L)'
;MTFAKLRRDFLAFFEKRGHKIVPSSSLMPTDPSVLFTSAGMQQFKPYYLGEKSPYGLNVATCQKCFRTSDIEEVGDESHLTFLEMLGNFSFGGYFKKEAIKLAFELVNSTFQIPKSKMTITVFGGDKEVPEDKESAEIWKKLGIPEEKIKKCGREDNFWGPTGEEGPCGPTTEIHINGIEVWNLVFNEFYQNKNKKLTPLEQKGVDTGMGLERLAMVAQNKPSVFETDLFEPFIRELPETNIKARRIIADHIRGSVFLISEGILPSNVEQGYILRRILRRTIRYGKLLNLVKQFLIPLAQRVIEIYKDIYPELKSKEADILTVIQNEEEKFEKTLEIGIKQFGKVALRGAISGKDAFHLFDTYGFPLELTQELAKEKGIKVDTEGFKAAFEKHREISRAGVEKKFGGVGKGATIEAAKLHTATHLLHAALREVLGEHVQQMGSDITSQRLRFDFSHPVKMTQEQVKKVEDLVNQKIREDLEVKKEETDYQTAVKSGALAFFKDKYPGKVTVYSIRGFSKEICAGPHAKKTGELSHFRIIKEESSGSGVRRIRAILK
;
A
#
# COMPACT_ATOMS: atom_id res chain seq x y z
N MET A 1 -14.33 -6.78 -26.83
CA MET A 1 -12.92 -7.26 -26.83
C MET A 1 -12.57 -7.77 -25.43
N THR A 2 -11.76 -8.82 -25.29
CA THR A 2 -11.33 -9.33 -23.97
C THR A 2 -10.35 -8.37 -23.29
N PHE A 3 -10.25 -8.39 -21.95
CA PHE A 3 -9.32 -7.53 -21.21
C PHE A 3 -7.86 -7.75 -21.66
N ALA A 4 -7.46 -9.02 -21.84
CA ALA A 4 -6.11 -9.38 -22.28
C ALA A 4 -5.80 -8.84 -23.69
N LYS A 5 -6.80 -8.85 -24.59
CA LYS A 5 -6.65 -8.26 -25.92
C LYS A 5 -6.52 -6.74 -25.85
N LEU A 6 -7.34 -6.07 -25.05
CA LEU A 6 -7.26 -4.61 -24.87
C LEU A 6 -5.90 -4.17 -24.34
N ARG A 7 -5.41 -4.85 -23.29
CA ARG A 7 -4.08 -4.63 -22.70
C ARG A 7 -2.95 -4.80 -23.71
N ARG A 8 -2.94 -5.90 -24.44
CA ARG A 8 -1.92 -6.18 -25.47
C ARG A 8 -1.97 -5.17 -26.61
N ASP A 9 -3.17 -4.88 -27.12
CA ASP A 9 -3.36 -3.99 -28.26
C ASP A 9 -2.97 -2.54 -27.90
N PHE A 10 -3.20 -2.09 -26.66
CA PHE A 10 -2.70 -0.82 -26.14
C PHE A 10 -1.17 -0.74 -26.20
N LEU A 11 -0.47 -1.72 -25.61
CA LEU A 11 0.99 -1.70 -25.56
C LEU A 11 1.59 -1.77 -26.97
N ALA A 12 1.06 -2.66 -27.82
CA ALA A 12 1.50 -2.80 -29.20
C ALA A 12 1.24 -1.52 -30.03
N PHE A 13 0.16 -0.79 -29.77
CA PHE A 13 -0.15 0.47 -30.44
C PHE A 13 0.92 1.53 -30.18
N PHE A 14 1.35 1.67 -28.92
CA PHE A 14 2.35 2.66 -28.52
C PHE A 14 3.77 2.22 -28.88
N GLU A 15 4.10 0.94 -28.74
CA GLU A 15 5.40 0.40 -29.17
C GLU A 15 5.67 0.67 -30.65
N LYS A 16 4.68 0.42 -31.52
CA LYS A 16 4.76 0.72 -32.96
C LYS A 16 4.97 2.20 -33.29
N ARG A 17 4.72 3.09 -32.32
CA ARG A 17 4.85 4.55 -32.46
C ARG A 17 6.08 5.09 -31.72
N GLY A 18 7.00 4.21 -31.33
CA GLY A 18 8.28 4.58 -30.75
C GLY A 18 8.27 4.81 -29.24
N HIS A 19 7.17 4.47 -28.54
CA HIS A 19 7.17 4.47 -27.08
C HIS A 19 7.91 3.24 -26.56
N LYS A 20 8.76 3.45 -25.55
CA LYS A 20 9.37 2.33 -24.83
C LYS A 20 8.33 1.70 -23.89
N ILE A 21 8.11 0.40 -24.03
CA ILE A 21 7.26 -0.34 -23.08
C ILE A 21 8.03 -0.59 -21.79
N VAL A 22 7.47 -0.10 -20.68
CA VAL A 22 8.04 -0.20 -19.34
C VAL A 22 7.15 -1.12 -18.49
N PRO A 23 7.71 -2.12 -17.77
CA PRO A 23 6.95 -2.95 -16.85
C PRO A 23 6.23 -2.15 -15.77
N SER A 24 5.18 -2.72 -15.18
CA SER A 24 4.55 -2.15 -13.98
C SER A 24 5.56 -2.06 -12.84
N SER A 25 5.60 -0.94 -12.13
CA SER A 25 6.30 -0.82 -10.85
C SER A 25 5.51 -1.50 -9.72
N SER A 26 6.14 -1.61 -8.55
CA SER A 26 5.52 -2.14 -7.33
C SER A 26 4.31 -1.30 -6.89
N LEU A 27 3.34 -1.95 -6.24
CA LEU A 27 2.29 -1.26 -5.49
C LEU A 27 2.81 -0.51 -4.27
N MET A 28 4.05 -0.80 -3.84
CA MET A 28 4.77 -0.10 -2.78
C MET A 28 5.64 1.01 -3.40
N PRO A 29 5.18 2.27 -3.42
CA PRO A 29 5.93 3.36 -4.01
C PRO A 29 7.18 3.67 -3.17
N THR A 30 8.21 4.21 -3.81
CA THR A 30 9.40 4.73 -3.12
C THR A 30 9.16 6.10 -2.48
N ASP A 31 8.07 6.77 -2.85
CA ASP A 31 7.63 8.06 -2.33
C ASP A 31 6.92 7.86 -0.96
N PRO A 32 7.48 8.37 0.14
CA PRO A 32 6.92 8.17 1.48
C PRO A 32 5.62 8.95 1.74
N SER A 33 5.24 9.89 0.86
CA SER A 33 4.00 10.67 1.00
C SER A 33 2.74 9.91 0.59
N VAL A 34 2.90 8.73 -0.04
CA VAL A 34 1.81 7.92 -0.57
C VAL A 34 1.93 6.49 -0.06
N LEU A 35 0.79 5.91 0.32
CA LEU A 35 0.76 4.58 0.91
C LEU A 35 0.92 3.46 -0.14
N PHE A 36 0.33 3.68 -1.32
CA PHE A 36 0.35 2.78 -2.46
C PHE A 36 0.52 3.55 -3.77
N THR A 37 0.98 2.85 -4.80
CA THR A 37 0.93 3.33 -6.18
C THR A 37 -0.54 3.38 -6.62
N SER A 38 -1.11 4.58 -6.74
CA SER A 38 -2.50 4.87 -7.12
C SER A 38 -2.67 5.33 -8.57
N ALA A 39 -1.56 5.67 -9.25
CA ALA A 39 -1.55 6.12 -10.65
C ALA A 39 -0.32 5.63 -11.43
N GLY A 40 -0.49 5.47 -12.75
CA GLY A 40 0.57 5.05 -13.68
C GLY A 40 1.78 5.96 -13.69
N MET A 41 1.56 7.26 -13.52
CA MET A 41 2.58 8.31 -13.63
C MET A 41 3.62 8.28 -12.51
N GLN A 42 3.30 7.70 -11.35
CA GLN A 42 4.11 7.85 -10.13
C GLN A 42 5.56 7.37 -10.32
N GLN A 43 5.76 6.29 -11.09
CA GLN A 43 7.10 5.77 -11.38
C GLN A 43 7.93 6.67 -12.33
N PHE A 44 7.31 7.67 -12.94
CA PHE A 44 7.91 8.58 -13.91
C PHE A 44 8.02 10.03 -13.43
N LYS A 45 7.53 10.35 -12.22
CA LYS A 45 7.59 11.69 -11.63
C LYS A 45 8.92 12.42 -11.85
N PRO A 46 10.10 11.81 -11.60
CA PRO A 46 11.36 12.55 -11.69
C PRO A 46 11.64 13.08 -13.11
N TYR A 47 11.15 12.40 -14.14
CA TYR A 47 11.41 12.75 -15.54
C TYR A 47 10.62 13.98 -16.01
N TYR A 48 9.51 14.31 -15.35
CA TYR A 48 8.82 15.59 -15.55
C TYR A 48 9.54 16.76 -14.87
N LEU A 49 10.43 16.46 -13.91
CA LEU A 49 11.15 17.45 -13.09
C LEU A 49 12.60 17.69 -13.57
N GLY A 50 12.91 17.27 -14.80
CA GLY A 50 14.21 17.52 -15.44
C GLY A 50 15.21 16.37 -15.35
N GLU A 51 14.91 15.28 -14.62
CA GLU A 51 15.76 14.08 -14.68
C GLU A 51 15.67 13.42 -16.06
N LYS A 52 16.80 12.97 -16.59
CA LYS A 52 16.82 12.26 -17.87
C LYS A 52 16.26 10.85 -17.70
N SER A 53 15.20 10.54 -18.44
CA SER A 53 14.64 9.19 -18.45
C SER A 53 15.58 8.20 -19.14
N PRO A 54 15.89 7.04 -18.52
CA PRO A 54 16.68 5.99 -19.16
C PRO A 54 15.90 5.27 -20.28
N TYR A 55 14.59 5.52 -20.39
CA TYR A 55 13.69 4.89 -21.36
C TYR A 55 13.45 5.75 -22.60
N GLY A 56 14.08 6.92 -22.69
CA GLY A 56 13.81 7.93 -23.72
C GLY A 56 12.66 8.85 -23.34
N LEU A 57 12.19 9.64 -24.31
CA LEU A 57 11.21 10.71 -24.06
C LEU A 57 9.77 10.22 -23.95
N ASN A 58 9.47 9.03 -24.47
CA ASN A 58 8.11 8.51 -24.62
C ASN A 58 8.04 7.08 -24.12
N VAL A 59 7.14 6.80 -23.18
CA VAL A 59 6.98 5.47 -22.59
C VAL A 59 5.51 5.07 -22.51
N ALA A 60 5.24 3.77 -22.48
CA ALA A 60 3.91 3.24 -22.20
C ALA A 60 3.98 2.06 -21.24
N THR A 61 2.96 1.90 -20.39
CA THR A 61 2.88 0.83 -19.41
C THR A 61 1.43 0.45 -19.08
N CYS A 62 1.27 -0.70 -18.43
CA CYS A 62 0.05 -1.10 -17.74
C CYS A 62 0.40 -1.25 -16.26
N GLN A 63 0.17 -0.20 -15.48
CA GLN A 63 0.57 -0.10 -14.08
C GLN A 63 -0.49 -0.72 -13.17
N LYS A 64 -0.06 -1.62 -12.27
CA LYS A 64 -0.85 -2.06 -11.12
C LYS A 64 -1.11 -0.84 -10.21
N CYS A 65 -2.36 -0.53 -9.91
CA CYS A 65 -2.74 0.56 -9.02
C CYS A 65 -3.63 0.07 -7.88
N PHE A 66 -3.45 0.66 -6.71
CA PHE A 66 -4.31 0.44 -5.55
C PHE A 66 -4.86 1.76 -5.01
N ARG A 67 -6.18 1.87 -4.89
CA ARG A 67 -6.91 3.07 -4.45
C ARG A 67 -7.62 2.81 -3.12
N THR A 68 -7.12 3.45 -2.08
CA THR A 68 -7.72 3.40 -0.74
C THR A 68 -8.92 4.32 -0.59
N SER A 69 -8.99 5.37 -1.42
CA SER A 69 -10.10 6.32 -1.48
C SER A 69 -11.42 5.66 -1.86
N ASP A 70 -11.35 4.64 -2.72
CA ASP A 70 -12.51 4.07 -3.41
C ASP A 70 -13.08 2.85 -2.66
N ILE A 71 -12.52 2.51 -1.49
CA ILE A 71 -12.92 1.31 -0.72
C ILE A 71 -14.41 1.33 -0.42
N GLU A 72 -15.00 2.47 -0.06
CA GLU A 72 -16.40 2.53 0.37
C GLU A 72 -17.40 2.48 -0.79
N GLU A 73 -16.94 2.89 -1.96
CA GLU A 73 -17.65 2.94 -3.24
C GLU A 73 -17.69 1.56 -3.91
N VAL A 74 -16.67 0.72 -3.69
CA VAL A 74 -16.63 -0.64 -4.22
C VAL A 74 -17.92 -1.39 -3.88
N GLY A 75 -18.48 -2.03 -4.91
CA GLY A 75 -19.79 -2.68 -4.86
C GLY A 75 -20.82 -2.01 -5.76
N ASP A 76 -20.53 -0.80 -6.26
CA ASP A 76 -21.24 -0.17 -7.36
C ASP A 76 -20.85 -0.74 -8.73
N GLU A 77 -21.14 -0.05 -9.82
CA GLU A 77 -20.91 -0.54 -11.17
C GLU A 77 -19.46 -0.38 -11.68
N SER A 78 -18.60 0.41 -11.04
CA SER A 78 -17.34 0.83 -11.67
C SER A 78 -16.13 1.08 -10.76
N HIS A 79 -16.31 1.21 -9.45
CA HIS A 79 -15.21 1.45 -8.51
C HIS A 79 -14.54 0.15 -8.08
N LEU A 80 -13.21 0.23 -7.95
CA LEU A 80 -12.33 -0.89 -7.63
C LEU A 80 -11.24 -0.42 -6.68
N THR A 81 -10.81 -1.29 -5.77
CA THR A 81 -9.63 -1.02 -4.94
C THR A 81 -8.34 -1.29 -5.69
N PHE A 82 -8.30 -2.34 -6.50
CA PHE A 82 -7.18 -2.67 -7.37
C PHE A 82 -7.61 -2.53 -8.82
N LEU A 83 -6.78 -1.91 -9.66
CA LEU A 83 -7.01 -1.82 -11.09
C LEU A 83 -5.69 -1.79 -11.87
N GLU A 84 -5.74 -2.12 -13.16
CA GLU A 84 -4.64 -1.84 -14.08
C GLU A 84 -4.89 -0.52 -14.81
N MET A 85 -3.96 0.42 -14.65
CA MET A 85 -3.98 1.69 -15.34
C MET A 85 -3.05 1.64 -16.56
N LEU A 86 -3.62 1.60 -17.76
CA LEU A 86 -2.86 1.76 -18.99
C LEU A 86 -2.51 3.25 -19.16
N GLY A 87 -1.26 3.54 -19.49
CA GLY A 87 -0.83 4.92 -19.67
C GLY A 87 0.29 5.02 -20.70
N ASN A 88 0.23 6.08 -21.50
CA ASN A 88 1.36 6.59 -22.26
C ASN A 88 1.80 7.93 -21.67
N PHE A 89 3.11 8.11 -21.59
CA PHE A 89 3.74 9.23 -20.92
C PHE A 89 4.77 9.86 -21.84
N SER A 90 4.86 11.18 -21.81
CA SER A 90 5.86 11.94 -22.55
C SER A 90 6.53 12.97 -21.65
N PHE A 91 7.86 12.97 -21.66
CA PHE A 91 8.71 13.88 -20.91
C PHE A 91 9.34 14.88 -21.89
N GLY A 92 8.50 15.68 -22.57
CA GLY A 92 8.94 16.62 -23.60
C GLY A 92 9.11 16.03 -25.02
N GLY A 93 8.66 14.80 -25.27
CA GLY A 93 8.68 14.19 -26.61
C GLY A 93 7.52 14.62 -27.50
N TYR A 94 6.33 14.83 -26.91
CA TYR A 94 5.16 15.41 -27.55
C TYR A 94 4.21 15.99 -26.50
N PHE A 95 3.17 16.71 -26.95
CA PHE A 95 2.21 17.38 -26.07
C PHE A 95 0.76 17.21 -26.57
N LYS A 96 -0.14 18.15 -26.27
CA LYS A 96 -1.59 18.07 -26.47
C LYS A 96 -2.02 17.52 -27.82
N LYS A 97 -1.57 18.12 -28.93
CA LYS A 97 -1.98 17.75 -30.29
C LYS A 97 -1.72 16.28 -30.62
N GLU A 98 -0.49 15.83 -30.47
CA GLU A 98 -0.12 14.44 -30.72
C GLU A 98 -0.76 13.50 -29.70
N ALA A 99 -0.81 13.84 -28.41
CA ALA A 99 -1.44 13.02 -27.38
C ALA A 99 -2.92 12.73 -27.69
N ILE A 100 -3.68 13.78 -28.02
CA ILE A 100 -5.11 13.67 -28.36
C ILE A 100 -5.32 12.88 -29.66
N LYS A 101 -4.47 13.11 -30.67
CA LYS A 101 -4.53 12.34 -31.93
C LYS A 101 -4.30 10.85 -31.69
N LEU A 102 -3.28 10.50 -30.89
CA LEU A 102 -2.98 9.12 -30.52
C LEU A 102 -4.14 8.49 -29.75
N ALA A 103 -4.72 9.22 -28.80
CA ALA A 103 -5.84 8.72 -28.02
C ALA A 103 -7.08 8.48 -28.88
N PHE A 104 -7.43 9.42 -29.76
CA PHE A 104 -8.53 9.25 -30.70
C PHE A 104 -8.31 8.06 -31.63
N GLU A 105 -7.11 7.91 -32.21
CA GLU A 105 -6.80 6.80 -33.10
C GLU A 105 -6.88 5.45 -32.37
N LEU A 106 -6.37 5.36 -31.14
CA LEU A 106 -6.44 4.13 -30.36
C LEU A 106 -7.90 3.74 -30.08
N VAL A 107 -8.70 4.67 -29.54
CA VAL A 107 -10.09 4.38 -29.16
C VAL A 107 -10.96 4.10 -30.39
N ASN A 108 -10.88 4.95 -31.41
CA ASN A 108 -11.75 4.86 -32.59
C ASN A 108 -11.32 3.75 -33.56
N SER A 109 -10.02 3.59 -33.82
CA SER A 109 -9.53 2.69 -34.85
C SER A 109 -9.05 1.35 -34.30
N THR A 110 -8.31 1.34 -33.18
CA THR A 110 -7.77 0.08 -32.62
C THR A 110 -8.81 -0.65 -31.76
N PHE A 111 -9.48 0.05 -30.86
CA PHE A 111 -10.56 -0.53 -30.05
C PHE A 111 -11.93 -0.54 -30.75
N GLN A 112 -12.02 0.09 -31.93
CA GLN A 112 -13.23 0.13 -32.77
C GLN A 112 -14.44 0.71 -32.04
N ILE A 113 -14.21 1.64 -31.11
CA ILE A 113 -15.28 2.33 -30.39
C ILE A 113 -15.65 3.58 -31.19
N PRO A 114 -16.86 3.66 -31.77
CA PRO A 114 -17.20 4.74 -32.68
C PRO A 114 -17.25 6.08 -31.96
N LYS A 115 -16.75 7.13 -32.60
CA LYS A 115 -16.85 8.51 -32.11
C LYS A 115 -18.26 8.98 -31.73
N SER A 116 -19.30 8.36 -32.29
CA SER A 116 -20.69 8.65 -31.90
C SER A 116 -21.01 8.31 -30.44
N LYS A 117 -20.26 7.41 -29.80
CA LYS A 117 -20.39 7.07 -28.37
C LYS A 117 -19.50 7.91 -27.46
N MET A 118 -18.60 8.70 -28.03
CA MET A 118 -17.64 9.51 -27.26
C MET A 118 -18.26 10.84 -26.85
N THR A 119 -18.07 11.22 -25.60
CA THR A 119 -18.21 12.59 -25.10
C THR A 119 -16.86 12.99 -24.54
N ILE A 120 -16.44 14.22 -24.78
CA ILE A 120 -15.15 14.73 -24.33
C ILE A 120 -15.39 15.80 -23.27
N THR A 121 -14.58 15.79 -22.22
CA THR A 121 -14.51 16.89 -21.26
C THR A 121 -13.15 17.58 -21.38
N VAL A 122 -13.12 18.89 -21.16
CA VAL A 122 -11.92 19.74 -21.17
C VAL A 122 -11.98 20.75 -20.03
N PHE A 123 -10.81 21.18 -19.54
CA PHE A 123 -10.73 22.15 -18.47
C PHE A 123 -11.32 23.51 -18.88
N GLY A 124 -12.36 23.95 -18.17
CA GLY A 124 -13.08 25.19 -18.39
C GLY A 124 -12.36 26.46 -17.92
N GLY A 125 -11.23 26.32 -17.22
CA GLY A 125 -10.50 27.44 -16.63
C GLY A 125 -11.00 27.82 -15.24
N ASP A 126 -10.16 28.54 -14.50
CA ASP A 126 -10.51 29.17 -13.23
C ASP A 126 -9.67 30.45 -13.00
N LYS A 127 -9.59 30.90 -11.74
CA LYS A 127 -8.85 32.12 -11.35
C LYS A 127 -7.33 32.00 -11.54
N GLU A 128 -6.77 30.79 -11.52
CA GLU A 128 -5.33 30.53 -11.54
C GLU A 128 -4.85 29.99 -12.88
N VAL A 129 -5.66 29.15 -13.53
CA VAL A 129 -5.29 28.44 -14.76
C VAL A 129 -6.31 28.73 -15.86
N PRO A 130 -5.87 29.15 -17.06
CA PRO A 130 -6.78 29.46 -18.15
C PRO A 130 -7.49 28.22 -18.68
N GLU A 131 -8.60 28.45 -19.38
CA GLU A 131 -9.35 27.42 -20.11
C GLU A 131 -8.47 26.69 -21.14
N ASP A 132 -8.61 25.36 -21.24
CA ASP A 132 -7.90 24.53 -22.21
C ASP A 132 -8.57 24.54 -23.60
N LYS A 133 -8.54 25.71 -24.24
CA LYS A 133 -9.10 25.92 -25.59
C LYS A 133 -8.38 25.09 -26.66
N GLU A 134 -7.09 24.83 -26.47
CA GLU A 134 -6.27 24.07 -27.42
C GLU A 134 -6.81 22.64 -27.59
N SER A 135 -7.03 21.93 -26.47
CA SER A 135 -7.56 20.56 -26.51
C SER A 135 -8.94 20.51 -27.15
N ALA A 136 -9.83 21.45 -26.81
CA ALA A 136 -11.17 21.53 -27.41
C ALA A 136 -11.12 21.64 -28.95
N GLU A 137 -10.25 22.52 -29.47
CA GLU A 137 -10.10 22.71 -30.91
C GLU A 137 -9.45 21.51 -31.61
N ILE A 138 -8.54 20.79 -30.96
CA ILE A 138 -7.97 19.55 -31.50
C ILE A 138 -9.06 18.47 -31.63
N TRP A 139 -9.90 18.28 -30.61
CA TRP A 139 -11.00 17.32 -30.65
C TRP A 139 -12.03 17.65 -31.75
N LYS A 140 -12.38 18.93 -31.93
CA LYS A 140 -13.24 19.37 -33.04
C LYS A 140 -12.65 19.01 -34.40
N LYS A 141 -11.35 19.25 -34.61
CA LYS A 141 -10.64 18.91 -35.86
C LYS A 141 -10.58 17.41 -36.13
N LEU A 142 -10.61 16.58 -35.09
CA LEU A 142 -10.73 15.11 -35.21
C LEU A 142 -12.17 14.65 -35.46
N GLY A 143 -13.12 15.58 -35.54
CA GLY A 143 -14.50 15.32 -35.94
C GLY A 143 -15.41 14.88 -34.79
N ILE A 144 -15.06 15.24 -33.55
CA ILE A 144 -15.99 15.24 -32.40
C ILE A 144 -16.88 16.49 -32.49
N PRO A 145 -18.22 16.34 -32.50
CA PRO A 145 -19.13 17.49 -32.53
C PRO A 145 -18.98 18.39 -31.31
N GLU A 146 -19.17 19.71 -31.47
CA GLU A 146 -18.99 20.69 -30.41
C GLU A 146 -19.93 20.45 -29.22
N GLU A 147 -21.16 20.00 -29.46
CA GLU A 147 -22.12 19.65 -28.41
C GLU A 147 -21.70 18.45 -27.55
N LYS A 148 -20.70 17.68 -28.00
CA LYS A 148 -20.10 16.56 -27.27
C LYS A 148 -18.78 16.93 -26.60
N ILE A 149 -18.32 18.18 -26.69
CA ILE A 149 -17.14 18.68 -26.00
C ILE A 149 -17.60 19.61 -24.88
N LYS A 150 -17.58 19.10 -23.65
CA LYS A 150 -18.05 19.82 -22.46
C LYS A 150 -16.88 20.46 -21.74
N LYS A 151 -17.09 21.68 -21.23
CA LYS A 151 -16.14 22.36 -20.36
C LYS A 151 -16.51 22.08 -18.91
N CYS A 152 -15.59 21.55 -18.11
CA CYS A 152 -15.83 21.26 -16.70
C CYS A 152 -14.84 21.99 -15.77
N GLY A 153 -15.14 22.00 -14.47
CA GLY A 153 -14.35 22.73 -13.48
C GLY A 153 -13.05 22.02 -13.09
N ARG A 154 -12.34 22.59 -12.11
CA ARG A 154 -11.09 22.04 -11.57
C ARG A 154 -11.24 20.64 -10.97
N GLU A 155 -12.38 20.37 -10.32
CA GLU A 155 -12.64 19.06 -9.71
C GLU A 155 -12.69 17.92 -10.74
N ASP A 156 -13.15 18.22 -11.95
CA ASP A 156 -13.30 17.23 -13.03
C ASP A 156 -12.12 17.23 -14.00
N ASN A 157 -11.60 18.40 -14.37
CA ASN A 157 -10.64 18.53 -15.48
C ASN A 157 -9.31 19.19 -15.12
N PHE A 158 -8.88 19.09 -13.88
CA PHE A 158 -7.52 19.43 -13.49
C PHE A 158 -6.99 18.40 -12.50
N TRP A 159 -5.89 17.73 -12.84
CA TRP A 159 -5.28 16.74 -11.98
C TRP A 159 -4.13 17.34 -11.18
N GLY A 160 -4.24 17.27 -9.86
CA GLY A 160 -3.16 17.61 -8.93
C GLY A 160 -2.07 16.53 -8.89
N PRO A 161 -0.96 16.80 -8.17
CA PRO A 161 0.11 15.82 -8.04
C PRO A 161 -0.35 14.61 -7.24
N THR A 162 0.23 13.46 -7.54
CA THR A 162 0.17 12.32 -6.61
C THR A 162 1.03 12.63 -5.39
N GLY A 163 0.49 12.52 -4.18
CA GLY A 163 1.21 12.90 -2.94
C GLY A 163 1.07 14.39 -2.59
N GLU A 164 1.99 14.92 -1.78
CA GLU A 164 1.90 16.31 -1.26
C GLU A 164 2.31 17.38 -2.29
N GLU A 165 3.14 17.03 -3.26
CA GLU A 165 3.66 17.93 -4.30
C GLU A 165 4.08 17.19 -5.57
N GLY A 166 4.19 17.90 -6.69
CA GLY A 166 4.65 17.33 -7.96
C GLY A 166 4.06 17.98 -9.21
N PRO A 167 4.32 17.36 -10.39
CA PRO A 167 3.72 17.74 -11.67
C PRO A 167 2.19 17.66 -11.63
N CYS A 168 1.52 18.59 -12.30
CA CYS A 168 0.07 18.69 -12.39
C CYS A 168 -0.35 19.54 -13.61
N GLY A 169 -1.64 19.52 -13.93
CA GLY A 169 -2.17 20.42 -14.93
C GLY A 169 -3.58 20.11 -15.43
N PRO A 170 -4.05 20.86 -16.45
CA PRO A 170 -5.35 20.63 -17.05
C PRO A 170 -5.40 19.26 -17.72
N THR A 171 -6.58 18.67 -17.78
CA THR A 171 -6.81 17.39 -18.46
C THR A 171 -7.95 17.50 -19.47
N THR A 172 -7.92 16.60 -20.43
CA THR A 172 -9.09 16.25 -21.24
C THR A 172 -9.41 14.79 -21.04
N GLU A 173 -10.70 14.46 -20.94
CA GLU A 173 -11.13 13.08 -20.70
C GLU A 173 -12.04 12.58 -21.81
N ILE A 174 -11.92 11.28 -22.08
CA ILE A 174 -12.77 10.55 -23.01
C ILE A 174 -13.79 9.78 -22.19
N HIS A 175 -15.06 10.11 -22.41
CA HIS A 175 -16.20 9.42 -21.83
C HIS A 175 -16.88 8.58 -22.91
N ILE A 176 -17.16 7.31 -22.62
CA ILE A 176 -17.89 6.42 -23.53
C ILE A 176 -19.20 6.05 -22.84
N ASN A 177 -20.34 6.43 -23.45
CA ASN A 177 -21.67 6.23 -22.86
C ASN A 177 -21.79 6.77 -21.42
N GLY A 178 -21.13 7.90 -21.12
CA GLY A 178 -21.17 8.53 -19.80
C GLY A 178 -20.17 7.98 -18.78
N ILE A 179 -19.33 7.03 -19.16
CA ILE A 179 -18.27 6.49 -18.30
C ILE A 179 -16.92 7.05 -18.73
N GLU A 180 -16.20 7.69 -17.82
CA GLU A 180 -14.80 8.10 -18.01
C GLU A 180 -13.91 6.87 -18.18
N VAL A 181 -13.29 6.74 -19.35
CA VAL A 181 -12.42 5.61 -19.68
C VAL A 181 -10.95 6.01 -19.74
N TRP A 182 -10.64 7.26 -20.06
CA TRP A 182 -9.29 7.73 -20.26
C TRP A 182 -9.18 9.23 -20.00
N ASN A 183 -8.27 9.62 -19.10
CA ASN A 183 -7.84 10.99 -18.91
C ASN A 183 -6.46 11.24 -19.53
N LEU A 184 -6.28 12.44 -20.09
CA LEU A 184 -5.04 12.94 -20.68
C LEU A 184 -4.63 14.22 -19.95
N VAL A 185 -3.81 14.06 -18.92
CA VAL A 185 -3.27 15.14 -18.10
C VAL A 185 -2.08 15.78 -18.79
N PHE A 186 -2.13 17.10 -18.92
CA PHE A 186 -1.05 17.90 -19.49
C PHE A 186 -0.27 18.54 -18.36
N ASN A 187 0.87 17.95 -18.02
CA ASN A 187 1.75 18.47 -16.98
C ASN A 187 2.38 19.78 -17.46
N GLU A 188 1.82 20.90 -16.99
CA GLU A 188 2.26 22.27 -17.31
C GLU A 188 2.76 22.99 -16.06
N PHE A 189 2.41 22.50 -14.86
CA PHE A 189 2.71 23.13 -13.59
C PHE A 189 3.31 22.14 -12.59
N TYR A 190 4.14 22.67 -11.70
CA TYR A 190 4.51 22.03 -10.44
C TYR A 190 3.66 22.63 -9.33
N GLN A 191 2.97 21.79 -8.57
CA GLN A 191 2.28 22.20 -7.35
C GLN A 191 3.14 21.85 -6.15
N ASN A 192 3.50 22.85 -5.34
CA ASN A 192 4.23 22.62 -4.09
C ASN A 192 3.28 22.24 -2.93
N LYS A 193 3.86 21.92 -1.76
CA LYS A 193 3.10 21.57 -0.54
C LYS A 193 2.10 22.63 -0.06
N ASN A 194 2.31 23.90 -0.43
CA ASN A 194 1.39 25.01 -0.12
C ASN A 194 0.32 25.21 -1.21
N LYS A 195 0.16 24.25 -2.12
CA LYS A 195 -0.75 24.28 -3.28
C LYS A 195 -0.47 25.42 -4.28
N LYS A 196 0.70 26.04 -4.21
CA LYS A 196 1.10 27.07 -5.17
C LYS A 196 1.57 26.41 -6.46
N LEU A 197 1.07 26.90 -7.59
CA LEU A 197 1.46 26.47 -8.92
C LEU A 197 2.63 27.30 -9.46
N THR A 198 3.61 26.63 -10.05
CA THR A 198 4.70 27.24 -10.83
C THR A 198 4.84 26.53 -12.18
N PRO A 199 5.08 27.22 -13.30
CA PRO A 199 5.27 26.56 -14.59
C PRO A 199 6.41 25.53 -14.56
N LEU A 200 6.21 24.38 -15.20
CA LEU A 200 7.29 23.41 -15.43
C LEU A 200 8.21 23.89 -16.55
N GLU A 201 9.52 23.69 -16.39
CA GLU A 201 10.49 23.93 -17.47
C GLU A 201 10.24 23.01 -18.67
N GLN A 202 9.88 21.75 -18.38
CA GLN A 202 9.54 20.75 -19.37
C GLN A 202 8.08 20.32 -19.21
N LYS A 203 7.27 20.65 -20.20
CA LYS A 203 5.90 20.14 -20.28
C LYS A 203 5.89 18.65 -20.60
N GLY A 204 4.87 17.96 -20.12
CA GLY A 204 4.74 16.52 -20.36
C GLY A 204 3.30 16.06 -20.48
N VAL A 205 3.15 14.83 -20.95
CA VAL A 205 1.88 14.15 -21.06
C VAL A 205 1.87 13.01 -20.05
N ASP A 206 0.81 12.94 -19.26
CA ASP A 206 0.49 11.85 -18.35
C ASP A 206 -0.92 11.38 -18.70
N THR A 207 -1.11 10.08 -18.87
CA THR A 207 -2.43 9.56 -19.19
C THR A 207 -2.76 8.35 -18.33
N GLY A 208 -4.05 8.22 -18.00
CA GLY A 208 -4.57 7.10 -17.22
C GLY A 208 -5.85 6.55 -17.82
N MET A 209 -5.78 5.34 -18.37
CA MET A 209 -6.92 4.58 -18.87
C MET A 209 -7.15 3.39 -17.94
N GLY A 210 -8.35 3.29 -17.34
CA GLY A 210 -8.70 2.13 -16.51
C GLY A 210 -9.03 0.91 -17.38
N LEU A 211 -8.24 -0.17 -17.27
CA LEU A 211 -8.44 -1.38 -18.09
C LEU A 211 -9.83 -1.98 -17.89
N GLU A 212 -10.32 -1.98 -16.66
CA GLU A 212 -11.59 -2.57 -16.28
C GLU A 212 -12.78 -1.78 -16.83
N ARG A 213 -12.72 -0.45 -16.77
CA ARG A 213 -13.73 0.41 -17.39
C ARG A 213 -13.69 0.31 -18.92
N LEU A 214 -12.49 0.25 -19.50
CA LEU A 214 -12.35 0.00 -20.94
C LEU A 214 -12.96 -1.35 -21.34
N ALA A 215 -12.69 -2.41 -20.59
CA ALA A 215 -13.26 -3.73 -20.83
C ALA A 215 -14.80 -3.70 -20.73
N MET A 216 -15.34 -3.01 -19.72
CA MET A 216 -16.78 -2.81 -19.56
C MET A 216 -17.41 -2.19 -20.81
N VAL A 217 -16.88 -1.07 -21.30
CA VAL A 217 -17.44 -0.39 -22.48
C VAL A 217 -17.20 -1.18 -23.78
N ALA A 218 -16.02 -1.81 -23.93
CA ALA A 218 -15.65 -2.56 -25.13
C ALA A 218 -16.38 -3.92 -25.24
N GLN A 219 -16.99 -4.39 -24.15
CA GLN A 219 -17.84 -5.58 -24.10
C GLN A 219 -19.33 -5.24 -23.96
N ASN A 220 -19.67 -3.95 -23.88
CA ASN A 220 -21.03 -3.46 -23.69
C ASN A 220 -21.70 -4.08 -22.44
N LYS A 221 -20.96 -4.10 -21.32
CA LYS A 221 -21.42 -4.63 -20.03
C LYS A 221 -21.92 -3.50 -19.12
N PRO A 222 -22.90 -3.76 -18.24
CA PRO A 222 -23.49 -2.75 -17.37
C PRO A 222 -22.59 -2.38 -16.18
N SER A 223 -21.66 -3.25 -15.77
CA SER A 223 -20.63 -2.94 -14.78
C SER A 223 -19.30 -3.62 -15.14
N VAL A 224 -18.23 -3.19 -14.47
CA VAL A 224 -16.90 -3.83 -14.58
C VAL A 224 -16.95 -5.30 -14.14
N PHE A 225 -17.89 -5.66 -13.26
CA PHE A 225 -17.99 -7.00 -12.68
C PHE A 225 -18.65 -8.03 -13.61
N GLU A 226 -19.29 -7.63 -14.70
CA GLU A 226 -19.81 -8.57 -15.72
C GLU A 226 -18.90 -8.70 -16.96
N THR A 227 -17.67 -8.16 -16.88
CA THR A 227 -16.63 -8.35 -17.90
C THR A 227 -16.00 -9.74 -17.81
N ASP A 228 -15.34 -10.16 -18.89
CA ASP A 228 -14.53 -11.40 -18.92
C ASP A 228 -13.48 -11.50 -17.79
N LEU A 229 -13.02 -10.36 -17.27
CA LEU A 229 -12.07 -10.32 -16.17
C LEU A 229 -12.68 -10.74 -14.82
N PHE A 230 -13.95 -10.37 -14.57
CA PHE A 230 -14.61 -10.62 -13.30
C PHE A 230 -15.60 -11.79 -13.32
N GLU A 231 -16.10 -12.16 -14.50
CA GLU A 231 -17.04 -13.25 -14.73
C GLU A 231 -16.62 -14.56 -14.03
N PRO A 232 -15.34 -14.97 -14.02
CA PRO A 232 -14.93 -16.19 -13.34
C PRO A 232 -15.14 -16.19 -11.83
N PHE A 233 -15.09 -15.03 -11.18
CA PHE A 233 -15.32 -14.92 -9.73
C PHE A 233 -16.80 -14.80 -9.42
N ILE A 234 -17.49 -13.92 -10.14
CA ILE A 234 -18.87 -13.55 -9.84
C ILE A 234 -19.79 -14.75 -9.99
N ARG A 235 -19.56 -15.63 -10.98
CA ARG A 235 -20.37 -16.84 -11.21
C ARG A 235 -20.35 -17.84 -10.07
N GLU A 236 -19.27 -17.88 -9.29
CA GLU A 236 -19.13 -18.80 -8.15
C GLU A 236 -19.79 -18.24 -6.87
N LEU A 237 -20.15 -16.95 -6.87
CA LEU A 237 -20.77 -16.29 -5.73
C LEU A 237 -22.31 -16.23 -5.86
N PRO A 238 -23.08 -16.46 -4.77
CA PRO A 238 -24.54 -16.42 -4.78
C PRO A 238 -25.11 -15.09 -5.26
N GLU A 239 -26.21 -15.14 -6.03
CA GLU A 239 -26.83 -13.96 -6.63
C GLU A 239 -27.64 -13.08 -5.66
N THR A 240 -27.84 -13.55 -4.43
CA THR A 240 -28.74 -12.95 -3.43
C THR A 240 -28.35 -11.54 -3.00
N ASN A 241 -27.09 -11.14 -3.17
CA ASN A 241 -26.62 -9.79 -2.86
C ASN A 241 -25.52 -9.35 -3.83
N ILE A 242 -25.89 -8.59 -4.85
CA ILE A 242 -24.99 -8.10 -5.91
C ILE A 242 -23.82 -7.31 -5.33
N LYS A 243 -24.10 -6.38 -4.40
CA LYS A 243 -23.06 -5.53 -3.78
C LYS A 243 -22.00 -6.38 -3.06
N ALA A 244 -22.45 -7.38 -2.29
CA ALA A 244 -21.54 -8.30 -1.59
C ALA A 244 -20.66 -9.10 -2.55
N ARG A 245 -21.22 -9.62 -3.65
CA ARG A 245 -20.46 -10.35 -4.68
C ARG A 245 -19.34 -9.49 -5.26
N ARG A 246 -19.68 -8.25 -5.62
CA ARG A 246 -18.76 -7.27 -6.21
C ARG A 246 -17.62 -6.91 -5.26
N ILE A 247 -17.93 -6.62 -4.00
CA ILE A 247 -16.92 -6.35 -2.96
C ILE A 247 -15.99 -7.54 -2.79
N ILE A 248 -16.51 -8.76 -2.71
CA ILE A 248 -15.68 -9.96 -2.55
C ILE A 248 -14.72 -10.12 -3.73
N ALA A 249 -15.22 -9.98 -4.96
CA ALA A 249 -14.44 -10.17 -6.17
C ALA A 249 -13.33 -9.11 -6.35
N ASP A 250 -13.60 -7.84 -6.02
CA ASP A 250 -12.58 -6.79 -6.06
C ASP A 250 -11.54 -6.97 -4.94
N HIS A 251 -11.98 -7.11 -3.69
CA HIS A 251 -11.08 -7.09 -2.55
C HIS A 251 -10.18 -8.32 -2.49
N ILE A 252 -10.63 -9.51 -2.95
CA ILE A 252 -9.74 -10.68 -3.06
C ILE A 252 -8.63 -10.44 -4.09
N ARG A 253 -8.95 -9.78 -5.21
CA ARG A 253 -7.99 -9.43 -6.25
C ARG A 253 -6.94 -8.47 -5.71
N GLY A 254 -7.37 -7.38 -5.06
CA GLY A 254 -6.47 -6.45 -4.40
C GLY A 254 -5.59 -7.13 -3.34
N SER A 255 -6.17 -8.02 -2.53
CA SER A 255 -5.44 -8.73 -1.47
C SER A 255 -4.32 -9.62 -2.02
N VAL A 256 -4.60 -10.38 -3.09
CA VAL A 256 -3.60 -11.23 -3.75
C VAL A 256 -2.40 -10.41 -4.23
N PHE A 257 -2.65 -9.28 -4.90
CA PHE A 257 -1.58 -8.40 -5.37
C PHE A 257 -0.80 -7.78 -4.21
N LEU A 258 -1.46 -7.29 -3.16
CA LEU A 258 -0.78 -6.72 -2.00
C LEU A 258 0.12 -7.76 -1.30
N ILE A 259 -0.35 -8.99 -1.11
CA ILE A 259 0.44 -10.05 -0.47
C ILE A 259 1.61 -10.47 -1.35
N SER A 260 1.43 -10.48 -2.68
CA SER A 260 2.53 -10.78 -3.62
C SER A 260 3.68 -9.77 -3.53
N GLU A 261 3.40 -8.55 -3.06
CA GLU A 261 4.40 -7.48 -2.81
C GLU A 261 5.03 -7.60 -1.41
N GLY A 262 4.70 -8.66 -0.65
CA GLY A 262 5.26 -8.93 0.69
C GLY A 262 4.48 -8.29 1.85
N ILE A 263 3.30 -7.72 1.58
CA ILE A 263 2.49 -7.07 2.62
C ILE A 263 1.77 -8.14 3.44
N LEU A 264 1.84 -8.02 4.77
CA LEU A 264 1.14 -8.89 5.71
C LEU A 264 0.05 -8.13 6.49
N PRO A 265 -1.09 -8.77 6.84
CA PRO A 265 -2.15 -8.14 7.64
C PRO A 265 -1.65 -7.61 9.00
N SER A 266 -1.69 -6.30 9.21
CA SER A 266 -1.14 -5.61 10.38
C SER A 266 -2.13 -4.57 10.97
N ASN A 267 -1.74 -3.88 12.04
CA ASN A 267 -2.52 -2.78 12.63
C ASN A 267 -2.08 -1.39 12.13
N VAL A 268 -1.12 -1.32 11.20
CA VAL A 268 -0.52 -0.06 10.74
C VAL A 268 -0.37 -0.02 9.23
N GLU A 269 -0.44 1.19 8.66
CA GLU A 269 -0.07 1.49 7.27
C GLU A 269 -0.67 0.52 6.24
N GLN A 270 0.13 -0.02 5.31
CA GLN A 270 -0.34 -0.91 4.25
C GLN A 270 -0.94 -2.20 4.79
N GLY A 271 -0.32 -2.75 5.85
CA GLY A 271 -0.80 -3.98 6.47
C GLY A 271 -2.18 -3.82 7.10
N TYR A 272 -2.51 -2.63 7.61
CA TYR A 272 -3.87 -2.31 8.07
C TYR A 272 -4.86 -2.27 6.91
N ILE A 273 -4.50 -1.71 5.76
CA ILE A 273 -5.37 -1.70 4.57
C ILE A 273 -5.64 -3.11 4.06
N LEU A 274 -4.61 -3.94 3.89
CA LEU A 274 -4.76 -5.34 3.51
C LEU A 274 -5.66 -6.10 4.50
N ARG A 275 -5.43 -5.91 5.80
CA ARG A 275 -6.28 -6.49 6.84
C ARG A 275 -7.74 -6.03 6.70
N ARG A 276 -7.98 -4.73 6.48
CA ARG A 276 -9.32 -4.16 6.36
C ARG A 276 -10.09 -4.79 5.20
N ILE A 277 -9.50 -4.83 4.01
CA ILE A 277 -10.18 -5.38 2.82
C ILE A 277 -10.43 -6.90 2.96
N LEU A 278 -9.47 -7.67 3.50
CA LEU A 278 -9.66 -9.11 3.75
C LEU A 278 -10.81 -9.35 4.74
N ARG A 279 -10.83 -8.64 5.87
CA ARG A 279 -11.88 -8.77 6.89
C ARG A 279 -13.25 -8.39 6.37
N ARG A 280 -13.31 -7.39 5.50
CA ARG A 280 -14.56 -6.99 4.83
C ARG A 280 -15.04 -8.09 3.89
N THR A 281 -14.15 -8.70 3.11
CA THR A 281 -14.46 -9.88 2.27
C THR A 281 -15.01 -11.03 3.10
N ILE A 282 -14.36 -11.39 4.22
CA ILE A 282 -14.79 -12.47 5.12
C ILE A 282 -16.19 -12.19 5.69
N ARG A 283 -16.46 -10.94 6.09
CA ARG A 283 -17.79 -10.52 6.57
C ARG A 283 -18.86 -10.71 5.49
N TYR A 284 -18.59 -10.30 4.26
CA TYR A 284 -19.54 -10.47 3.16
C TYR A 284 -19.71 -11.94 2.75
N GLY A 285 -18.66 -12.75 2.86
CA GLY A 285 -18.78 -14.21 2.70
C GLY A 285 -19.72 -14.83 3.72
N LYS A 286 -19.63 -14.41 4.99
CA LYS A 286 -20.58 -14.85 6.03
C LYS A 286 -22.01 -14.39 5.73
N LEU A 287 -22.19 -13.16 5.25
CA LEU A 287 -23.51 -12.63 4.84
C LEU A 287 -24.13 -13.47 3.70
N LEU A 288 -23.31 -13.93 2.77
CA LEU A 288 -23.72 -14.79 1.65
C LEU A 288 -23.81 -16.29 2.02
N ASN A 289 -23.59 -16.66 3.29
CA ASN A 289 -23.53 -18.04 3.76
C ASN A 289 -22.53 -18.92 3.00
N LEU A 290 -21.38 -18.36 2.60
CA LEU A 290 -20.32 -19.11 1.96
C LEU A 290 -19.70 -20.11 2.95
N VAL A 291 -19.21 -21.23 2.41
CA VAL A 291 -18.48 -22.24 3.17
C VAL A 291 -17.15 -21.67 3.69
N LYS A 292 -16.60 -22.31 4.72
CA LYS A 292 -15.27 -21.94 5.25
C LYS A 292 -14.21 -22.05 4.16
N GLN A 293 -13.20 -21.19 4.22
CA GLN A 293 -12.06 -21.17 3.30
C GLN A 293 -12.46 -20.83 1.85
N PHE A 294 -13.55 -20.09 1.64
CA PHE A 294 -14.00 -19.70 0.30
C PHE A 294 -13.02 -18.73 -0.40
N LEU A 295 -12.14 -18.06 0.36
CA LEU A 295 -11.17 -17.13 -0.21
C LEU A 295 -10.05 -17.83 -0.99
N ILE A 296 -9.72 -19.08 -0.63
CA ILE A 296 -8.64 -19.84 -1.27
C ILE A 296 -8.92 -20.11 -2.76
N PRO A 297 -10.06 -20.71 -3.16
CA PRO A 297 -10.35 -20.91 -4.58
C PRO A 297 -10.44 -19.59 -5.35
N LEU A 298 -10.99 -18.53 -4.73
CA LEU A 298 -11.04 -17.20 -5.34
C LEU A 298 -9.63 -16.62 -5.56
N ALA A 299 -8.75 -16.72 -4.57
CA ALA A 299 -7.36 -16.26 -4.68
C ALA A 299 -6.59 -17.04 -5.75
N GLN A 300 -6.76 -18.36 -5.81
CA GLN A 300 -6.19 -19.20 -6.88
C GLN A 300 -6.68 -18.73 -8.26
N ARG A 301 -7.96 -18.36 -8.39
CA ARG A 301 -8.50 -17.85 -9.65
C ARG A 301 -7.85 -16.52 -10.06
N VAL A 302 -7.58 -15.62 -9.11
CA VAL A 302 -6.82 -14.39 -9.38
C VAL A 302 -5.44 -14.74 -9.92
N ILE A 303 -4.73 -15.64 -9.24
CA ILE A 303 -3.38 -16.07 -9.65
C ILE A 303 -3.41 -16.66 -11.06
N GLU A 304 -4.37 -17.52 -11.37
CA GLU A 304 -4.47 -18.16 -12.69
C GLU A 304 -4.79 -17.18 -13.82
N ILE A 305 -5.59 -16.14 -13.57
CA ILE A 305 -5.88 -15.08 -14.57
C ILE A 305 -4.63 -14.25 -14.87
N TYR A 306 -3.79 -13.99 -13.86
CA TYR A 306 -2.71 -13.02 -13.95
C TYR A 306 -1.30 -13.62 -14.05
N LYS A 307 -1.11 -14.94 -13.85
CA LYS A 307 0.23 -15.57 -13.77
C LYS A 307 1.12 -15.33 -14.98
N ASP A 308 0.55 -15.23 -16.18
CA ASP A 308 1.31 -15.02 -17.42
C ASP A 308 1.76 -13.55 -17.56
N ILE A 309 1.05 -12.64 -16.88
CA ILE A 309 1.32 -11.20 -16.87
C ILE A 309 2.23 -10.82 -15.71
N TYR A 310 1.98 -11.40 -14.54
CA TYR A 310 2.64 -11.15 -13.27
C TYR A 310 3.11 -12.49 -12.68
N PRO A 311 4.24 -13.05 -13.18
CA PRO A 311 4.73 -14.37 -12.76
C PRO A 311 5.01 -14.49 -11.26
N GLU A 312 5.24 -13.36 -10.59
CA GLU A 312 5.42 -13.28 -9.14
C GLU A 312 4.21 -13.80 -8.36
N LEU A 313 3.01 -13.73 -8.93
CA LEU A 313 1.80 -14.27 -8.30
C LEU A 313 1.86 -15.79 -8.20
N LYS A 314 2.34 -16.45 -9.26
CA LYS A 314 2.45 -17.91 -9.27
C LYS A 314 3.62 -18.38 -8.42
N SER A 315 4.77 -17.68 -8.48
CA SER A 315 5.93 -18.06 -7.68
C SER A 315 5.70 -17.91 -6.17
N LYS A 316 4.82 -16.98 -5.76
CA LYS A 316 4.46 -16.74 -4.35
C LYS A 316 3.09 -17.32 -3.97
N GLU A 317 2.52 -18.21 -4.78
CA GLU A 317 1.16 -18.74 -4.55
C GLU A 317 1.00 -19.33 -3.15
N ALA A 318 1.93 -20.17 -2.70
CA ALA A 318 1.86 -20.80 -1.38
C ALA A 318 1.83 -19.78 -0.24
N ASP A 319 2.65 -18.73 -0.32
CA ASP A 319 2.69 -17.66 0.68
C ASP A 319 1.39 -16.85 0.67
N ILE A 320 0.90 -16.49 -0.53
CA ILE A 320 -0.36 -15.75 -0.71
C ILE A 320 -1.53 -16.50 -0.07
N LEU A 321 -1.69 -17.79 -0.41
CA LEU A 321 -2.78 -18.60 0.11
C LEU A 321 -2.66 -18.79 1.62
N THR A 322 -1.44 -18.99 2.15
CA THR A 322 -1.20 -19.14 3.59
C THR A 322 -1.59 -17.87 4.36
N VAL A 323 -1.24 -16.68 3.85
CA VAL A 323 -1.58 -15.41 4.50
C VAL A 323 -3.10 -15.20 4.52
N ILE A 324 -3.77 -15.47 3.40
CA ILE A 324 -5.23 -15.35 3.29
C ILE A 324 -5.92 -16.30 4.24
N GLN A 325 -5.54 -17.59 4.23
CA GLN A 325 -6.10 -18.61 5.10
C GLN A 325 -5.96 -18.23 6.58
N ASN A 326 -4.75 -17.81 6.99
CA ASN A 326 -4.48 -17.46 8.37
C ASN A 326 -5.33 -16.27 8.85
N GLU A 327 -5.54 -15.25 8.01
CA GLU A 327 -6.39 -14.12 8.38
C GLU A 327 -7.87 -14.49 8.38
N GLU A 328 -8.34 -15.35 7.46
CA GLU A 328 -9.71 -15.89 7.46
C GLU A 328 -10.02 -16.65 8.75
N GLU A 329 -9.21 -17.66 9.10
CA GLU A 329 -9.41 -18.49 10.30
C GLU A 329 -9.34 -17.67 11.59
N LYS A 330 -8.43 -16.69 11.63
CA LYS A 330 -8.29 -15.78 12.78
C LYS A 330 -9.48 -14.85 12.91
N PHE A 331 -9.96 -14.29 11.81
CA PHE A 331 -11.01 -13.29 11.84
C PHE A 331 -12.40 -13.90 11.97
N GLU A 332 -12.68 -15.07 11.41
CA GLU A 332 -13.99 -15.75 11.57
C GLU A 332 -14.44 -15.83 13.04
N LYS A 333 -13.54 -16.25 13.94
CA LYS A 333 -13.82 -16.34 15.38
C LYS A 333 -14.16 -14.97 15.99
N THR A 334 -13.38 -13.97 15.59
CA THR A 334 -13.56 -12.56 16.01
C THR A 334 -14.89 -12.01 15.51
N LEU A 335 -15.23 -12.31 14.26
CA LEU A 335 -16.42 -11.83 13.56
C LEU A 335 -17.71 -12.35 14.19
N GLU A 336 -17.78 -13.64 14.52
CA GLU A 336 -18.98 -14.24 15.14
C GLU A 336 -19.30 -13.60 16.50
N ILE A 337 -18.27 -13.42 17.33
CA ILE A 337 -18.40 -12.76 18.63
C ILE A 337 -18.77 -11.28 18.41
N GLY A 338 -18.07 -10.60 17.50
CA GLY A 338 -18.27 -9.18 17.20
C GLY A 338 -19.68 -8.85 16.73
N ILE A 339 -20.22 -9.62 15.78
CA ILE A 339 -21.61 -9.45 15.28
C ILE A 339 -22.62 -9.62 16.42
N LYS A 340 -22.43 -10.61 17.29
CA LYS A 340 -23.32 -10.84 18.45
C LYS A 340 -23.30 -9.65 19.41
N GLN A 341 -22.12 -9.10 19.72
CA GLN A 341 -22.01 -7.96 20.63
C GLN A 341 -22.50 -6.67 19.99
N PHE A 342 -22.19 -6.45 18.71
CA PHE A 342 -22.74 -5.35 17.91
C PHE A 342 -24.27 -5.35 17.97
N GLY A 343 -24.90 -6.52 17.79
CA GLY A 343 -26.36 -6.66 17.90
C GLY A 343 -26.92 -6.14 19.21
N LYS A 344 -26.28 -6.44 20.35
CA LYS A 344 -26.72 -5.96 21.67
C LYS A 344 -26.59 -4.45 21.83
N VAL A 345 -25.50 -3.87 21.33
CA VAL A 345 -25.28 -2.42 21.38
C VAL A 345 -26.26 -1.70 20.47
N ALA A 346 -26.46 -2.21 19.25
CA ALA A 346 -27.36 -1.63 18.26
C ALA A 346 -28.84 -1.59 18.71
N LEU A 347 -29.28 -2.52 19.57
CA LEU A 347 -30.62 -2.49 20.16
C LEU A 347 -30.88 -1.24 21.04
N ARG A 348 -29.82 -0.57 21.49
CA ARG A 348 -29.92 0.65 22.31
C ARG A 348 -30.07 1.93 21.46
N GLY A 349 -30.10 1.80 20.13
CA GLY A 349 -30.14 2.93 19.21
C GLY A 349 -28.74 3.34 18.74
N ALA A 350 -28.41 4.63 18.83
CA ALA A 350 -27.13 5.17 18.37
C ALA A 350 -25.93 4.52 19.10
N ILE A 351 -24.90 4.17 18.35
CA ILE A 351 -23.69 3.53 18.89
C ILE A 351 -22.75 4.63 19.38
N SER A 352 -22.52 4.68 20.69
CA SER A 352 -21.60 5.65 21.29
C SER A 352 -20.15 5.35 20.91
N GLY A 353 -19.28 6.36 20.95
CA GLY A 353 -17.86 6.17 20.70
C GLY A 353 -17.20 5.18 21.68
N LYS A 354 -17.67 5.13 22.93
CA LYS A 354 -17.21 4.17 23.94
C LYS A 354 -17.63 2.73 23.61
N ASP A 355 -18.86 2.53 23.15
CA ASP A 355 -19.32 1.20 22.75
C ASP A 355 -18.60 0.71 21.49
N ALA A 356 -18.41 1.59 20.50
CA ALA A 356 -17.62 1.29 19.32
C ALA A 356 -16.16 0.96 19.69
N PHE A 357 -15.56 1.72 20.63
CA PHE A 357 -14.22 1.43 21.12
C PHE A 357 -14.15 0.12 21.90
N HIS A 358 -15.18 -0.21 22.68
CA HIS A 358 -15.27 -1.49 23.39
C HIS A 358 -15.39 -2.67 22.42
N LEU A 359 -16.18 -2.54 21.34
CA LEU A 359 -16.25 -3.52 20.25
C LEU A 359 -14.86 -3.76 19.64
N PHE A 360 -14.13 -2.68 19.38
CA PHE A 360 -12.78 -2.72 18.83
C PHE A 360 -11.74 -3.33 19.77
N ASP A 361 -11.58 -2.78 20.97
CA ASP A 361 -10.51 -3.12 21.91
C ASP A 361 -10.71 -4.49 22.56
N THR A 362 -11.94 -4.79 22.98
CA THR A 362 -12.23 -6.02 23.73
C THR A 362 -12.53 -7.21 22.82
N TYR A 363 -13.26 -6.98 21.73
CA TYR A 363 -13.72 -8.08 20.85
C TYR A 363 -12.97 -8.11 19.51
N GLY A 364 -12.01 -7.21 19.28
CA GLY A 364 -11.26 -7.14 18.03
C GLY A 364 -12.12 -6.74 16.82
N PHE A 365 -13.33 -6.19 17.06
CA PHE A 365 -14.32 -5.88 16.04
C PHE A 365 -14.06 -4.48 15.46
N PRO A 366 -13.57 -4.37 14.21
CA PRO A 366 -13.11 -3.11 13.63
C PRO A 366 -14.19 -2.02 13.62
N LEU A 367 -13.77 -0.76 13.73
CA LEU A 367 -14.68 0.39 13.66
C LEU A 367 -15.40 0.42 12.31
N GLU A 368 -14.70 0.08 11.23
CA GLU A 368 -15.21 0.16 9.86
C GLU A 368 -16.38 -0.82 9.67
N LEU A 369 -16.27 -2.04 10.22
CA LEU A 369 -17.37 -3.00 10.22
C LEU A 369 -18.51 -2.58 11.13
N THR A 370 -18.21 -1.90 12.24
CA THR A 370 -19.25 -1.29 13.11
C THR A 370 -20.03 -0.23 12.35
N GLN A 371 -19.35 0.66 11.62
CA GLN A 371 -19.97 1.70 10.79
C GLN A 371 -20.80 1.09 9.66
N GLU A 372 -20.27 0.08 8.98
CA GLU A 372 -20.94 -0.60 7.87
C GLU A 372 -22.24 -1.28 8.33
N LEU A 373 -22.20 -2.06 9.42
CA LEU A 373 -23.40 -2.69 9.99
C LEU A 373 -24.39 -1.68 10.55
N ALA A 374 -23.92 -0.57 11.13
CA ALA A 374 -24.79 0.48 11.63
C ALA A 374 -25.52 1.18 10.48
N LYS A 375 -24.81 1.47 9.37
CA LYS A 375 -25.39 2.06 8.16
C LYS A 375 -26.49 1.18 7.57
N GLU A 376 -26.30 -0.13 7.49
CA GLU A 376 -27.32 -1.08 7.04
C GLU A 376 -28.59 -1.06 7.90
N LYS A 377 -28.46 -0.72 9.19
CA LYS A 377 -29.59 -0.61 10.13
C LYS A 377 -30.13 0.81 10.29
N GLY A 378 -29.59 1.80 9.55
CA GLY A 378 -29.95 3.21 9.72
C GLY A 378 -29.53 3.82 11.05
N ILE A 379 -28.52 3.25 11.71
CA ILE A 379 -28.01 3.66 13.02
C ILE A 379 -26.75 4.52 12.83
N LYS A 380 -26.63 5.60 13.60
CA LYS A 380 -25.42 6.44 13.63
C LYS A 380 -24.38 5.87 14.59
N VAL A 381 -23.11 6.00 14.22
CA VAL A 381 -21.95 5.68 15.05
C VAL A 381 -21.21 6.98 15.36
N ASP A 382 -20.93 7.22 16.64
CA ASP A 382 -20.12 8.35 17.09
C ASP A 382 -18.63 8.08 16.88
N THR A 383 -18.13 8.44 15.70
CA THR A 383 -16.74 8.25 15.28
C THR A 383 -15.77 9.14 16.02
N GLU A 384 -16.17 10.36 16.37
CA GLU A 384 -15.32 11.30 17.12
C GLU A 384 -15.14 10.83 18.57
N GLY A 385 -16.20 10.34 19.20
CA GLY A 385 -16.11 9.71 20.51
C GLY A 385 -15.24 8.44 20.49
N PHE A 386 -15.28 7.66 19.40
CA PHE A 386 -14.38 6.51 19.22
C PHE A 386 -12.92 6.98 19.21
N LYS A 387 -12.58 7.98 18.39
CA LYS A 387 -11.21 8.52 18.30
C LYS A 387 -10.72 9.03 19.65
N ALA A 388 -11.58 9.76 20.37
CA ALA A 388 -11.26 10.24 21.71
C ALA A 388 -11.02 9.09 22.70
N ALA A 389 -11.84 8.04 22.68
CA ALA A 389 -11.65 6.86 23.51
C ALA A 389 -10.38 6.08 23.15
N PHE A 390 -10.10 5.95 21.84
CA PHE A 390 -8.92 5.31 21.31
C PHE A 390 -7.65 6.04 21.70
N GLU A 391 -7.60 7.36 21.52
CA GLU A 391 -6.43 8.16 21.93
C GLU A 391 -6.26 8.17 23.44
N LYS A 392 -7.33 8.27 24.22
CA LYS A 392 -7.24 8.11 25.68
C LYS A 392 -6.67 6.74 26.07
N HIS A 393 -7.07 5.66 25.41
CA HIS A 393 -6.52 4.33 25.65
C HIS A 393 -5.04 4.23 25.23
N ARG A 394 -4.67 4.88 24.12
CA ARG A 394 -3.28 4.99 23.65
C ARG A 394 -2.42 5.79 24.62
N GLU A 395 -2.93 6.90 25.14
CA GLU A 395 -2.29 7.72 26.18
C GLU A 395 -2.14 6.95 27.49
N ILE A 396 -3.17 6.22 27.94
CA ILE A 396 -3.07 5.36 29.14
C ILE A 396 -2.04 4.25 28.91
N SER A 397 -2.03 3.65 27.72
CA SER A 397 -1.04 2.64 27.34
C SER A 397 0.36 3.23 27.27
N ARG A 398 0.51 4.47 26.75
CA ARG A 398 1.77 5.21 26.69
C ARG A 398 2.25 5.68 28.06
N ALA A 399 1.39 6.24 28.90
CA ALA A 399 1.69 6.67 30.26
C ALA A 399 1.96 5.47 31.18
N GLY A 400 1.28 4.34 30.96
CA GLY A 400 1.59 3.07 31.59
C GLY A 400 2.93 2.49 31.12
N VAL A 401 3.35 2.82 29.88
CA VAL A 401 4.70 2.58 29.38
C VAL A 401 5.69 3.58 29.98
N GLU A 402 5.47 4.89 29.97
CA GLU A 402 6.37 5.90 30.55
C GLU A 402 6.59 5.72 32.06
N LYS A 403 5.54 5.38 32.83
CA LYS A 403 5.67 5.02 34.25
C LYS A 403 6.36 3.66 34.50
N LYS A 404 6.39 2.75 33.52
CA LYS A 404 7.08 1.43 33.62
C LYS A 404 8.40 1.36 32.85
N PHE A 405 8.70 2.35 32.03
CA PHE A 405 9.76 2.41 31.03
C PHE A 405 10.05 3.90 30.76
N GLY A 406 10.94 4.49 31.54
CA GLY A 406 11.47 5.83 31.27
C GLY A 406 12.18 5.82 29.92
N GLY A 407 11.66 6.59 28.96
CA GLY A 407 12.29 6.77 27.66
C GLY A 407 13.72 7.25 27.83
N VAL A 408 14.67 6.58 27.16
CA VAL A 408 16.07 7.00 27.14
C VAL A 408 16.18 8.24 26.26
N GLY A 409 15.96 9.40 26.88
CA GLY A 409 16.16 10.71 26.29
C GLY A 409 16.67 11.67 27.35
N LYS A 410 17.98 11.94 27.30
CA LYS A 410 18.77 12.86 28.16
C LYS A 410 19.12 12.32 29.55
N GLY A 411 19.96 11.28 29.57
CA GLY A 411 20.61 10.75 30.76
C GLY A 411 21.13 9.33 30.51
N ALA A 412 22.04 9.15 29.55
CA ALA A 412 22.56 7.82 29.23
C ALA A 412 23.45 7.31 30.39
N THR A 413 22.96 6.34 31.16
CA THR A 413 23.79 5.64 32.14
C THR A 413 24.62 4.55 31.45
N ILE A 414 25.75 4.16 32.05
CA ILE A 414 26.66 3.12 31.53
C ILE A 414 25.90 1.80 31.27
N GLU A 415 24.93 1.50 32.11
CA GLU A 415 24.11 0.29 32.04
C GLU A 415 23.21 0.25 30.80
N ALA A 416 22.64 1.39 30.40
CA ALA A 416 21.86 1.50 29.17
C ALA A 416 22.73 1.24 27.93
N ALA A 417 23.98 1.71 27.94
CA ALA A 417 24.94 1.45 26.85
C ALA A 417 25.30 -0.04 26.73
N LYS A 418 25.45 -0.75 27.86
CA LYS A 418 25.68 -2.21 27.87
C LYS A 418 24.49 -2.97 27.29
N LEU A 419 23.26 -2.63 27.69
CA LEU A 419 22.05 -3.25 27.16
C LEU A 419 21.81 -2.92 25.68
N HIS A 420 22.30 -1.76 25.21
CA HIS A 420 22.31 -1.44 23.79
C HIS A 420 23.21 -2.39 23.00
N THR A 421 24.47 -2.55 23.42
CA THR A 421 25.39 -3.51 22.81
C THR A 421 24.83 -4.94 22.88
N ALA A 422 24.17 -5.32 23.98
CA ALA A 422 23.51 -6.62 24.11
C ALA A 422 22.37 -6.82 23.11
N THR A 423 21.67 -5.74 22.72
CA THR A 423 20.61 -5.78 21.70
C THR A 423 21.18 -6.13 20.32
N HIS A 424 22.33 -5.57 19.95
CA HIS A 424 23.02 -5.89 18.70
C HIS A 424 23.49 -7.35 18.67
N LEU A 425 24.08 -7.82 19.78
CA LEU A 425 24.47 -9.24 19.91
C LEU A 425 23.25 -10.18 19.81
N LEU A 426 22.15 -9.83 20.46
CA LEU A 426 20.91 -10.60 20.40
C LEU A 426 20.37 -10.67 18.96
N HIS A 427 20.37 -9.55 18.24
CA HIS A 427 19.86 -9.53 16.88
C HIS A 427 20.69 -10.40 15.93
N ALA A 428 22.02 -10.27 15.98
CA ALA A 428 22.93 -11.12 15.21
C ALA A 428 22.74 -12.61 15.56
N ALA A 429 22.64 -12.94 16.85
CA ALA A 429 22.41 -14.31 17.30
C ALA A 429 21.06 -14.89 16.82
N LEU A 430 20.00 -14.08 16.82
CA LEU A 430 18.70 -14.48 16.28
C LEU A 430 18.78 -14.77 14.78
N ARG A 431 19.49 -13.94 14.01
CA ARG A 431 19.70 -14.17 12.57
C ARG A 431 20.50 -15.43 12.29
N GLU A 432 21.51 -15.74 13.10
CA GLU A 432 22.32 -16.95 12.95
C GLU A 432 21.53 -18.22 13.29
N VAL A 433 20.73 -18.19 14.36
CA VAL A 433 19.98 -19.38 14.84
C VAL A 433 18.68 -19.59 14.06
N LEU A 434 17.98 -18.52 13.68
CA LEU A 434 16.65 -18.61 13.07
C LEU A 434 16.68 -18.38 11.56
N GLY A 435 17.62 -17.59 11.04
CA GLY A 435 17.74 -17.25 9.62
C GLY A 435 17.72 -15.74 9.33
N GLU A 436 18.14 -15.37 8.12
CA GLU A 436 18.29 -13.97 7.68
C GLU A 436 16.98 -13.20 7.51
N HIS A 437 15.82 -13.88 7.55
CA HIS A 437 14.50 -13.24 7.54
C HIS A 437 14.18 -12.50 8.83
N VAL A 438 14.95 -12.73 9.90
CA VAL A 438 14.83 -11.99 11.15
C VAL A 438 15.28 -10.55 10.94
N GLN A 439 14.35 -9.63 11.13
CA GLN A 439 14.52 -8.18 11.05
C GLN A 439 13.98 -7.55 12.32
N GLN A 440 14.59 -6.45 12.75
CA GLN A 440 14.11 -5.67 13.88
C GLN A 440 12.77 -4.99 13.54
N MET A 441 11.74 -5.30 14.32
CA MET A 441 10.39 -4.72 14.23
C MET A 441 10.14 -3.66 15.31
N GLY A 442 10.98 -3.63 16.34
CA GLY A 442 10.92 -2.67 17.44
C GLY A 442 11.96 -2.97 18.50
N SER A 443 12.44 -1.96 19.21
CA SER A 443 13.35 -2.15 20.34
C SER A 443 13.05 -1.11 21.41
N ASP A 444 13.27 -1.48 22.66
CA ASP A 444 13.14 -0.61 23.83
C ASP A 444 14.17 -1.03 24.88
N ILE A 445 15.04 -0.11 25.28
CA ILE A 445 16.17 -0.36 26.16
C ILE A 445 16.06 0.60 27.34
N THR A 446 16.25 0.08 28.55
CA THR A 446 16.33 0.85 29.80
C THR A 446 17.66 0.53 30.48
N SER A 447 17.96 1.13 31.64
CA SER A 447 19.16 0.76 32.42
C SER A 447 19.09 -0.64 33.06
N GLN A 448 17.92 -1.28 33.08
CA GLN A 448 17.71 -2.57 33.79
C GLN A 448 17.35 -3.74 32.85
N ARG A 449 16.82 -3.45 31.65
CA ARG A 449 16.33 -4.47 30.72
C ARG A 449 16.26 -3.95 29.29
N LEU A 450 16.20 -4.89 28.36
CA LEU A 450 15.86 -4.65 26.97
C LEU A 450 14.64 -5.47 26.53
N ARG A 451 13.93 -4.94 25.55
CA ARG A 451 12.84 -5.57 24.81
C ARG A 451 13.18 -5.47 23.33
N PHE A 452 13.20 -6.60 22.66
CA PHE A 452 13.52 -6.70 21.24
C PHE A 452 12.40 -7.41 20.50
N ASP A 453 11.81 -6.72 19.53
CA ASP A 453 10.73 -7.22 18.69
C ASP A 453 11.29 -7.52 17.31
N PHE A 454 11.01 -8.70 16.78
CA PHE A 454 11.63 -9.19 15.55
C PHE A 454 10.66 -9.99 14.68
N SER A 455 10.89 -9.99 13.36
CA SER A 455 10.10 -10.76 12.41
C SER A 455 10.41 -12.25 12.55
N HIS A 456 9.41 -13.02 12.98
CA HIS A 456 9.48 -14.47 12.99
C HIS A 456 8.05 -15.03 13.09
N PRO A 457 7.64 -15.94 12.19
CA PRO A 457 6.23 -16.34 12.09
C PRO A 457 5.78 -17.27 13.23
N VAL A 458 6.70 -18.06 13.78
CA VAL A 458 6.39 -19.10 14.76
C VAL A 458 6.97 -18.78 16.14
N LYS A 459 6.54 -19.52 17.17
CA LYS A 459 7.14 -19.44 18.49
C LYS A 459 8.51 -20.12 18.49
N MET A 460 9.52 -19.46 19.07
CA MET A 460 10.84 -20.09 19.25
C MET A 460 10.72 -21.31 20.15
N THR A 461 11.40 -22.40 19.79
CA THR A 461 11.55 -23.55 20.67
C THR A 461 12.45 -23.20 21.85
N GLN A 462 12.32 -23.94 22.96
CA GLN A 462 13.20 -23.73 24.12
C GLN A 462 14.69 -23.92 23.75
N GLU A 463 14.97 -24.83 22.83
CA GLU A 463 16.31 -25.04 22.29
C GLU A 463 16.82 -23.83 21.50
N GLN A 464 15.99 -23.22 20.65
CA GLN A 464 16.36 -22.01 19.92
C GLN A 464 16.61 -20.84 20.86
N VAL A 465 15.75 -20.64 21.88
CA VAL A 465 15.94 -19.60 22.90
C VAL A 465 17.26 -19.81 23.62
N LYS A 466 17.56 -21.05 24.04
CA LYS A 466 18.83 -21.39 24.70
C LYS A 466 20.03 -21.16 23.79
N LYS A 467 19.98 -21.58 22.52
CA LYS A 467 21.07 -21.37 21.55
C LYS A 467 21.37 -19.88 21.34
N VAL A 468 20.34 -19.05 21.24
CA VAL A 468 20.51 -17.60 21.11
C VAL A 468 21.14 -17.01 22.37
N GLU A 469 20.67 -17.37 23.56
CA GLU A 469 21.24 -16.92 24.83
C GLU A 469 22.71 -17.36 25.00
N ASP A 470 23.01 -18.62 24.67
CA ASP A 470 24.37 -19.20 24.73
C ASP A 470 25.32 -18.46 23.79
N LEU A 471 24.87 -18.15 22.56
CA LEU A 471 25.65 -17.45 21.54
C LEU A 471 25.94 -16.00 21.94
N VAL A 472 24.95 -15.27 22.47
CA VAL A 472 25.18 -13.90 22.99
C VAL A 472 26.23 -13.93 24.11
N ASN A 473 26.09 -14.85 25.07
CA ASN A 473 27.04 -14.97 26.17
C ASN A 473 28.43 -15.43 25.72
N GLN A 474 28.51 -16.25 24.66
CA GLN A 474 29.78 -16.59 24.04
C GLN A 474 30.48 -15.33 23.51
N LYS A 475 29.76 -14.47 22.77
CA LYS A 475 30.32 -13.22 22.23
C LYS A 475 30.67 -12.20 23.30
N ILE A 476 29.99 -12.22 24.45
CA ILE A 476 30.39 -11.44 25.63
C ILE A 476 31.74 -11.95 26.17
N ARG A 477 31.93 -13.27 26.34
CA ARG A 477 33.19 -13.87 26.81
C ARG A 477 34.37 -13.65 25.87
N GLU A 478 34.12 -13.51 24.57
CA GLU A 478 35.16 -13.22 23.56
C GLU A 478 35.73 -11.79 23.66
N ASP A 479 35.17 -10.90 24.52
CA ASP A 479 35.62 -9.51 24.74
C ASP A 479 35.88 -8.72 23.45
N LEU A 480 34.95 -8.82 22.50
CA LEU A 480 35.05 -8.21 21.18
C LEU A 480 34.95 -6.69 21.26
N GLU A 481 35.80 -6.01 20.50
CA GLU A 481 35.76 -4.56 20.34
C GLU A 481 34.49 -4.10 19.60
N VAL A 482 33.88 -3.02 20.09
CA VAL A 482 32.74 -2.33 19.48
C VAL A 482 33.26 -1.05 18.80
N LYS A 483 33.36 -1.08 17.47
CA LYS A 483 33.86 0.04 16.66
C LYS A 483 32.72 0.95 16.21
N LYS A 484 32.95 2.26 16.33
CA LYS A 484 32.04 3.32 15.86
C LYS A 484 32.67 4.02 14.65
N GLU A 485 31.95 4.10 13.55
CA GLU A 485 32.35 4.82 12.34
C GLU A 485 31.22 5.74 11.86
N GLU A 486 31.55 6.92 11.35
CA GLU A 486 30.57 7.83 10.75
C GLU A 486 30.75 7.88 9.23
N THR A 487 29.67 7.66 8.50
CA THR A 487 29.69 7.61 7.03
C THR A 487 28.33 8.04 6.47
N ASP A 488 28.18 8.10 5.15
CA ASP A 488 26.87 8.31 4.54
C ASP A 488 26.06 7.00 4.49
N TYR A 489 24.74 7.12 4.41
CA TYR A 489 23.82 5.97 4.44
C TYR A 489 24.12 4.94 3.34
N GLN A 490 24.46 5.37 2.12
CA GLN A 490 24.68 4.45 1.01
C GLN A 490 25.97 3.64 1.21
N THR A 491 27.04 4.29 1.68
CA THR A 491 28.30 3.64 2.02
C THR A 491 28.13 2.66 3.18
N ALA A 492 27.36 3.03 4.21
CA ALA A 492 27.04 2.14 5.34
C ALA A 492 26.38 0.83 4.87
N VAL A 493 25.30 0.93 4.07
CA VAL A 493 24.55 -0.24 3.57
C VAL A 493 25.42 -1.10 2.65
N LYS A 494 26.20 -0.48 1.74
CA LYS A 494 27.15 -1.21 0.87
C LYS A 494 28.21 -1.98 1.66
N SER A 495 28.56 -1.53 2.86
CA SER A 495 29.52 -2.20 3.74
C SER A 495 28.93 -3.42 4.49
N GLY A 496 27.67 -3.77 4.23
CA GLY A 496 26.93 -4.84 4.90
C GLY A 496 26.29 -4.43 6.22
N ALA A 497 26.18 -3.13 6.52
CA ALA A 497 25.51 -2.68 7.74
C ALA A 497 23.99 -2.84 7.60
N LEU A 498 23.36 -3.47 8.59
CA LEU A 498 21.91 -3.52 8.67
C LEU A 498 21.36 -2.14 9.02
N ALA A 499 20.32 -1.73 8.31
CA ALA A 499 19.65 -0.45 8.50
C ALA A 499 18.16 -0.70 8.72
N PHE A 500 17.57 -0.08 9.74
CA PHE A 500 16.16 -0.26 10.08
C PHE A 500 15.48 1.11 10.11
N PHE A 501 14.31 1.23 9.47
CA PHE A 501 13.54 2.48 9.39
C PHE A 501 14.29 3.61 8.68
N LYS A 502 14.45 3.46 7.35
CA LYS A 502 15.18 4.39 6.45
C LYS A 502 14.85 5.87 6.68
N ASP A 503 13.59 6.19 7.00
CA ASP A 503 13.07 7.56 7.16
C ASP A 503 13.59 8.30 8.41
N LYS A 504 14.32 7.60 9.29
CA LYS A 504 14.87 8.19 10.53
C LYS A 504 16.35 8.57 10.44
N TYR A 505 17.02 8.27 9.34
CA TYR A 505 18.46 8.49 9.23
C TYR A 505 18.79 9.85 8.61
N PRO A 506 19.56 10.71 9.30
CA PRO A 506 20.06 11.94 8.71
C PRO A 506 21.11 11.66 7.63
N GLY A 507 21.54 12.68 6.88
CA GLY A 507 22.49 12.53 5.76
C GLY A 507 23.84 11.89 6.13
N LYS A 508 24.28 12.00 7.39
CA LYS A 508 25.39 11.23 7.96
C LYS A 508 24.84 10.27 9.01
N VAL A 509 25.30 9.02 8.97
CA VAL A 509 24.89 7.96 9.87
C VAL A 509 26.07 7.41 10.65
N THR A 510 25.79 6.84 11.82
CA THR A 510 26.78 6.13 12.63
C THR A 510 26.58 4.62 12.46
N VAL A 511 27.66 3.92 12.12
CA VAL A 511 27.72 2.46 12.03
C VAL A 511 28.46 1.93 13.24
N TYR A 512 27.82 0.98 13.95
CA TYR A 512 28.45 0.22 15.01
C TYR A 512 28.76 -1.20 14.51
N SER A 513 30.04 -1.59 14.63
CA SER A 513 30.52 -2.91 14.24
C SER A 513 31.09 -3.66 15.44
N ILE A 514 30.62 -4.90 15.66
CA ILE A 514 31.16 -5.83 16.65
C ILE A 514 31.87 -6.92 15.85
N ARG A 515 33.20 -7.00 15.99
CA ARG A 515 34.14 -7.74 15.14
C ARG A 515 33.56 -9.02 14.48
N GLY A 516 33.11 -8.88 13.23
CA GLY A 516 32.66 -9.99 12.37
C GLY A 516 31.32 -10.64 12.76
N PHE A 517 30.63 -10.13 13.78
CA PHE A 517 29.39 -10.72 14.30
C PHE A 517 28.17 -9.84 14.05
N SER A 518 28.30 -8.52 14.26
CA SER A 518 27.20 -7.57 14.09
C SER A 518 27.70 -6.30 13.42
N LYS A 519 26.89 -5.73 12.52
CA LYS A 519 27.15 -4.44 11.89
C LYS A 519 25.83 -3.74 11.61
N GLU A 520 25.56 -2.64 12.31
CA GLU A 520 24.26 -1.98 12.26
C GLU A 520 24.37 -0.45 12.29
N ILE A 521 23.45 0.24 11.62
CA ILE A 521 23.32 1.69 11.69
C ILE A 521 22.53 2.06 12.96
N CYS A 522 23.21 2.68 13.94
CA CYS A 522 22.60 3.02 15.22
C CYS A 522 23.15 4.34 15.78
N ALA A 523 22.28 5.12 16.44
CA ALA A 523 22.61 6.41 17.04
C ALA A 523 22.72 6.38 18.58
N GLY A 524 22.49 5.24 19.22
CA GLY A 524 22.51 5.12 20.67
C GLY A 524 23.89 4.86 21.27
N PRO A 525 24.05 5.05 22.60
CA PRO A 525 25.30 4.78 23.29
C PRO A 525 25.58 3.27 23.34
N HIS A 526 26.86 2.89 23.26
CA HIS A 526 27.31 1.50 23.29
C HIS A 526 28.47 1.33 24.27
N ALA A 527 28.60 0.13 24.85
CA ALA A 527 29.82 -0.31 25.53
C ALA A 527 31.00 -0.36 24.54
N LYS A 528 32.24 -0.17 25.01
CA LYS A 528 33.42 -0.19 24.11
C LYS A 528 33.82 -1.61 23.73
N LYS A 529 33.51 -2.57 24.58
CA LYS A 529 33.76 -4.00 24.35
C LYS A 529 32.60 -4.85 24.83
N THR A 530 32.44 -6.04 24.24
CA THR A 530 31.40 -6.97 24.66
C THR A 530 31.67 -7.57 26.05
N GLY A 531 32.92 -7.66 26.50
CA GLY A 531 33.25 -8.15 27.85
C GLY A 531 32.92 -7.18 28.98
N GLU A 532 32.58 -5.91 28.65
CA GLU A 532 32.01 -4.97 29.62
C GLU A 532 30.56 -5.32 29.98
N LEU A 533 29.89 -6.13 29.16
CA LEU A 533 28.57 -6.67 29.46
C LEU A 533 28.74 -7.77 30.50
N SER A 534 27.79 -7.85 31.43
CA SER A 534 27.71 -8.98 32.35
C SER A 534 26.99 -10.16 31.67
N HIS A 535 26.40 -11.08 32.43
CA HIS A 535 25.75 -12.25 31.86
C HIS A 535 24.39 -11.89 31.22
N PHE A 536 24.20 -12.22 29.95
CA PHE A 536 22.95 -11.99 29.24
C PHE A 536 21.94 -13.09 29.51
N ARG A 537 20.69 -12.73 29.82
CA ARG A 537 19.62 -13.69 30.05
C ARG A 537 18.30 -13.25 29.43
N ILE A 538 17.69 -14.14 28.65
CA ILE A 538 16.33 -14.03 28.13
C ILE A 538 15.37 -14.41 29.25
N ILE A 539 14.51 -13.46 29.61
CA ILE A 539 13.48 -13.64 30.64
C ILE A 539 12.20 -14.19 30.05
N LYS A 540 11.85 -13.73 28.84
CA LYS A 540 10.60 -14.12 28.20
C LYS A 540 10.70 -13.99 26.69
N GLU A 541 10.10 -14.93 26.00
CA GLU A 541 9.79 -14.88 24.58
C GLU A 541 8.27 -15.00 24.41
N GLU A 542 7.66 -14.09 23.63
CA GLU A 542 6.21 -14.06 23.42
C GLU A 542 5.84 -13.49 22.04
N SER A 543 4.60 -13.74 21.58
CA SER A 543 4.08 -13.07 20.40
C SER A 543 3.79 -11.60 20.71
N SER A 544 4.17 -10.69 19.80
CA SER A 544 3.83 -9.25 19.89
C SER A 544 2.94 -8.78 18.74
N GLY A 545 2.55 -9.67 17.84
CA GLY A 545 1.76 -9.38 16.65
C GLY A 545 1.82 -10.54 15.64
N SER A 546 1.05 -10.43 14.56
CA SER A 546 1.14 -11.40 13.46
C SER A 546 2.54 -11.33 12.83
N GLY A 547 3.24 -12.46 12.75
CA GLY A 547 4.61 -12.50 12.20
C GLY A 547 5.68 -11.83 13.05
N VAL A 548 5.36 -11.35 14.26
CA VAL A 548 6.29 -10.62 15.13
C VAL A 548 6.37 -11.27 16.51
N ARG A 549 7.61 -11.57 16.91
CA ARG A 549 7.97 -12.12 18.22
C ARG A 549 8.68 -11.07 19.05
N ARG A 550 8.66 -11.24 20.36
CA ARG A 550 9.25 -10.32 21.33
C ARG A 550 10.07 -11.08 22.34
N ILE A 551 11.32 -10.68 22.51
CA ILE A 551 12.20 -11.11 23.59
C ILE A 551 12.32 -9.99 24.61
N ARG A 552 12.23 -10.34 25.89
CA ARG A 552 12.66 -9.49 27.02
C ARG A 552 13.88 -10.12 27.65
N ALA A 553 14.94 -9.34 27.81
CA ALA A 553 16.21 -9.81 28.36
C ALA A 553 16.84 -8.78 29.31
N ILE A 554 17.80 -9.25 30.10
CA ILE A 554 18.55 -8.45 31.07
C ILE A 554 20.03 -8.83 31.02
N LEU A 555 20.87 -7.96 31.58
CA LEU A 555 22.24 -8.26 31.94
C LEU A 555 22.30 -8.46 33.46
N LYS A 556 22.85 -9.58 33.92
CA LYS A 556 22.97 -9.98 35.33
C LYS A 556 24.40 -10.12 35.78
#